data_AF-A0A1B2Z335-F1
#
_entry.id   AF-A0A1B2Z335-F1
#
_cell.length_a   1.000
_cell.length_b   1.000
_cell.length_c   1.000
_cell.angle_alpha   90.00
_cell.angle_beta   90.00
_cell.angle_gamma   90.00
#
_symmetry.space_group_name_H-M   'P 1'
#
loop_
_entity.id
_entity.type
_entity.pdbx_description
1 polymer ?
#
loop_
_entity_poly.entity_id
_entity_poly.type
_entity_poly.pdbx_seq_one_letter_code
_entity_poly.pdbx_strand_id
1 'polypeptide(L)'
;MENNKLNLITKIVTYSIVFLGILFTLWVMQDDNPAEMSYEQQKQWAIVEAKSQGLANEMTATELNAHLSNRTSEISLEKEKTLWSDVSTLINFSMFIIYFAAGLVIAAFGYLYFIDPKKAIRSLAGIGIFIVFMVLVYVFSEGDSGSDMKLASTAINATTVLTSIAILGWIGGSLVKFIK
;
A
#
# COMPACT_ATOMS: atom_id res chain seq x y z
N MET A 1 22.36 7.35 -29.35
CA MET A 1 21.57 8.51 -28.89
C MET A 1 20.28 8.10 -28.16
N GLU A 2 19.71 6.91 -28.41
CA GLU A 2 18.54 6.35 -27.70
C GLU A 2 18.77 6.06 -26.21
N ASN A 3 19.90 5.46 -25.81
CA ASN A 3 20.15 5.06 -24.43
C ASN A 3 20.13 6.23 -23.42
N ASN A 4 20.60 7.42 -23.82
CA ASN A 4 20.62 8.58 -22.93
C ASN A 4 19.21 9.17 -22.71
N LYS A 5 18.35 9.13 -23.73
CA LYS A 5 16.95 9.57 -23.62
C LYS A 5 16.13 8.60 -22.77
N LEU A 6 16.32 7.29 -22.99
CA LEU A 6 15.63 6.25 -22.23
C LEU A 6 16.01 6.30 -20.74
N ASN A 7 17.29 6.46 -20.44
CA ASN A 7 17.80 6.59 -19.07
C ASN A 7 17.28 7.88 -18.37
N LEU A 8 17.17 8.99 -19.11
CA LEU A 8 16.59 10.23 -18.59
C LEU A 8 15.09 10.05 -18.27
N ILE A 9 14.32 9.43 -19.18
CA ILE A 9 12.89 9.16 -18.97
C ILE A 9 12.69 8.26 -17.75
N THR A 10 13.48 7.17 -17.63
CA THR A 10 13.40 6.28 -16.47
C THR A 10 13.66 7.04 -15.17
N LYS A 11 14.71 7.87 -15.11
CA LYS A 11 15.00 8.69 -13.92
C LYS A 11 13.85 9.65 -13.58
N ILE A 12 13.31 10.36 -14.57
CA ILE A 12 12.19 11.28 -14.36
C ILE A 12 10.98 10.52 -13.81
N VAL A 13 10.62 9.39 -14.41
CA VAL A 13 9.49 8.57 -13.94
C VAL A 13 9.74 8.07 -12.51
N THR A 14 10.93 7.55 -12.21
CA THR A 14 11.27 7.07 -10.87
C THR A 14 11.20 8.18 -9.83
N TYR A 15 11.79 9.34 -10.09
CA TYR A 15 11.73 10.47 -9.15
C TYR A 15 10.32 11.01 -8.97
N SER A 16 9.51 11.06 -10.04
CA SER A 16 8.10 11.43 -9.93
C SER A 16 7.30 10.46 -9.07
N ILE A 17 7.54 9.15 -9.18
CA ILE A 17 6.86 8.15 -8.32
C ILE A 17 7.24 8.36 -6.85
N VAL A 18 8.53 8.55 -6.55
CA VAL A 18 8.99 8.80 -5.17
C VAL A 18 8.39 10.11 -4.63
N PHE A 19 8.43 11.18 -5.42
CA PHE A 19 7.91 12.48 -5.04
C PHE A 19 6.40 12.44 -4.77
N LEU A 20 5.63 11.81 -5.67
CA LEU A 20 4.18 11.63 -5.51
C LEU A 20 3.87 10.74 -4.30
N GLY A 21 4.67 9.71 -4.03
CA GLY A 21 4.54 8.88 -2.84
C GLY A 21 4.68 9.68 -1.55
N ILE A 22 5.70 10.53 -1.45
CA ILE A 22 5.92 11.41 -0.28
C ILE A 22 4.77 12.40 -0.12
N LEU A 23 4.37 13.08 -1.21
CA LEU A 23 3.24 14.00 -1.21
C LEU A 23 1.96 13.34 -0.74
N PHE A 24 1.71 12.12 -1.19
CA PHE A 24 0.52 11.36 -0.82
C PHE A 24 0.55 10.96 0.66
N THR A 25 1.70 10.56 1.21
CA THR A 25 1.84 10.32 2.65
C THR A 25 1.54 11.58 3.46
N LEU A 26 2.07 12.73 3.06
CA LEU A 26 1.80 14.01 3.74
C LEU A 26 0.34 14.46 3.61
N TRP A 27 -0.32 14.09 2.52
CA TRP A 27 -1.72 14.44 2.29
C TRP A 27 -2.69 13.58 3.11
N VAL A 28 -2.35 12.30 3.31
CA VAL A 28 -3.23 11.30 3.95
C VAL A 28 -2.94 11.09 5.44
N MET A 29 -1.76 11.46 5.94
CA MET A 29 -1.41 11.29 7.36
C MET A 29 -1.28 12.65 8.05
N GLN A 30 -2.40 13.36 8.21
CA GLN A 30 -2.41 14.68 8.87
C GLN A 30 -2.81 14.64 10.35
N ASP A 31 -3.64 13.67 10.76
CA ASP A 31 -4.17 13.60 12.12
C ASP A 31 -3.61 12.41 12.92
N ASP A 32 -3.42 12.64 14.22
CA ASP A 32 -3.10 11.59 15.21
C ASP A 32 -4.31 10.67 15.45
N ASN A 33 -4.05 9.40 15.76
CA ASN A 33 -5.08 8.42 16.10
C ASN A 33 -5.55 8.57 17.56
N PRO A 34 -6.79 9.04 17.83
CA PRO A 34 -7.28 9.20 19.19
C PRO A 34 -7.34 7.87 19.97
N ALA A 35 -7.56 6.75 19.28
CA ALA A 35 -7.67 5.43 19.89
C ALA A 35 -6.35 4.92 20.50
N GLU A 36 -5.21 5.48 20.07
CA GLU A 36 -3.88 5.13 20.59
C GLU A 36 -3.39 6.11 21.66
N MET A 37 -4.19 7.13 21.98
CA MET A 37 -3.84 8.16 22.95
C MET A 37 -4.61 8.02 24.25
N SER A 38 -3.94 8.26 25.37
CA SER A 38 -4.61 8.41 26.67
C SER A 38 -5.46 9.69 26.71
N TYR A 39 -6.50 9.68 27.55
CA TYR A 39 -7.37 10.84 27.73
C TYR A 39 -6.61 12.13 28.11
N GLU A 40 -5.55 12.02 28.93
CA GLU A 40 -4.72 13.17 29.30
C GLU A 40 -3.92 13.75 28.12
N GLN A 41 -3.51 12.90 27.17
CA GLN A 41 -2.88 13.37 25.94
C GLN A 41 -3.91 14.02 25.01
N GLN A 42 -5.11 13.45 24.87
CA GLN A 42 -6.20 14.05 24.09
C GLN A 42 -6.61 15.42 24.67
N LYS A 43 -6.62 15.53 26.01
CA LYS A 43 -6.93 16.77 26.72
C LYS A 43 -5.97 17.92 26.41
N GLN A 44 -4.73 17.62 25.99
CA GLN A 44 -3.80 18.66 25.56
C GLN A 44 -4.32 19.43 24.34
N TRP A 45 -5.07 18.80 23.43
CA TRP A 45 -5.68 19.49 22.30
C TRP A 45 -6.64 20.58 22.77
N ALA A 46 -7.55 20.24 23.69
CA ALA A 46 -8.50 21.19 24.26
C ALA A 46 -7.81 22.28 25.09
N ILE A 47 -6.74 21.95 25.81
CA ILE A 47 -5.96 22.93 26.59
C ILE A 47 -5.25 23.93 25.67
N VAL A 48 -4.65 23.47 24.57
CA VAL A 48 -3.98 24.34 23.59
C VAL A 48 -5.00 25.27 22.92
N GLU A 49 -6.17 24.75 22.54
CA GLU A 49 -7.26 25.55 21.99
C GLU A 49 -7.80 26.58 23.00
N ALA A 50 -8.06 26.16 24.25
CA ALA A 50 -8.56 27.05 25.29
C ALA A 50 -7.55 28.16 25.65
N LYS A 51 -6.25 27.85 25.61
CA LYS A 51 -5.17 28.81 25.83
C LYS A 51 -5.07 29.81 24.69
N SER A 52 -5.25 29.39 23.43
CA SER A 52 -5.22 30.30 22.28
C SER A 52 -6.43 31.24 22.25
N GLN A 53 -7.58 30.77 22.74
CA GLN A 53 -8.81 31.55 22.86
C GLN A 53 -8.88 32.40 24.14
N GLY A 54 -7.92 32.27 25.07
CA GLY A 54 -7.90 33.07 26.30
C GLY A 54 -8.99 32.71 27.32
N LEU A 55 -9.63 31.55 27.18
CA LEU A 55 -10.81 31.14 27.98
C LEU A 55 -10.52 31.05 29.50
N ALA A 56 -9.25 30.88 29.88
CA ALA A 56 -8.84 30.90 31.29
C ALA A 56 -9.11 32.24 31.99
N ASN A 57 -9.26 33.33 31.25
CA ASN A 57 -9.60 34.66 31.79
C ASN A 57 -11.10 34.96 31.76
N GLU A 58 -11.89 34.14 31.05
CA GLU A 58 -13.30 34.37 30.79
C GLU A 58 -14.21 33.42 31.59
N MET A 59 -13.69 32.27 32.01
CA MET A 59 -14.43 31.21 32.69
C MET A 59 -13.90 30.96 34.10
N THR A 60 -14.78 30.51 35.00
CA THR A 60 -14.34 30.00 36.31
C THR A 60 -13.59 28.68 36.16
N ALA A 61 -12.79 28.28 37.16
CA ALA A 61 -12.04 27.02 37.13
C ALA A 61 -12.93 25.78 36.92
N THR A 62 -14.15 25.79 37.46
CA THR A 62 -15.12 24.70 37.29
C THR A 62 -15.67 24.66 35.87
N GLU A 63 -16.04 25.82 35.31
CA GLU A 63 -16.52 25.93 33.92
C GLU A 63 -15.44 25.58 32.91
N LEU A 64 -14.20 26.02 33.14
CA LEU A 64 -13.06 25.69 32.30
C LEU A 64 -12.80 24.19 32.30
N ASN A 65 -12.82 23.53 33.46
CA ASN A 65 -12.64 22.08 33.52
C ASN A 65 -13.77 21.31 32.82
N ALA A 66 -15.03 21.75 32.97
CA ALA A 66 -16.16 21.16 32.25
C ALA A 66 -16.04 21.36 30.73
N HIS A 67 -15.64 22.56 30.30
CA HIS A 67 -15.40 22.88 28.89
C HIS A 67 -14.29 22.03 28.29
N LEU A 68 -13.14 21.93 28.97
CA LEU A 68 -12.01 21.09 28.54
C LEU A 68 -12.44 19.62 28.41
N SER A 69 -13.23 19.10 29.35
CA SER A 69 -13.72 17.73 29.30
C SER A 69 -14.60 17.47 28.06
N ASN A 70 -15.57 18.35 27.80
CA ASN A 70 -16.45 18.24 26.65
C ASN A 70 -15.70 18.41 25.33
N ARG A 71 -14.85 19.45 25.22
CA ARG A 71 -14.06 19.71 24.01
C ARG A 71 -13.06 18.60 23.71
N THR A 72 -12.49 17.97 24.74
CA THR A 72 -11.63 16.79 24.53
C THR A 72 -12.40 15.67 23.81
N SER A 73 -13.64 15.41 24.20
CA SER A 73 -14.47 14.39 23.54
C SER A 73 -14.93 14.81 22.14
N GLU A 74 -15.15 16.10 21.90
CA GLU A 74 -15.55 16.59 20.57
C GLU A 74 -14.39 16.53 19.59
N ILE A 75 -13.21 17.00 19.98
CA ILE A 75 -11.98 16.97 19.16
C ILE A 75 -11.57 15.52 18.85
N SER A 76 -11.71 14.60 19.81
CA SER A 76 -11.39 13.19 19.55
C SER A 76 -12.31 12.58 18.48
N LEU A 77 -13.61 12.88 18.52
CA LEU A 77 -14.57 12.45 17.49
C LEU A 77 -14.32 13.10 16.13
N GLU A 78 -13.92 14.38 16.11
CA GLU A 78 -13.55 15.08 14.88
C GLU A 78 -12.32 14.43 14.22
N LYS A 79 -11.26 14.19 15.01
CA LYS A 79 -10.03 13.52 14.55
C LYS A 79 -10.25 12.06 14.14
N GLU A 80 -11.16 11.35 14.80
CA GLU A 80 -11.51 10.00 14.38
C GLU A 80 -12.19 10.01 13.01
N LYS A 81 -13.09 10.96 12.75
CA LYS A 81 -13.76 11.09 11.45
C LYS A 81 -12.79 11.46 10.33
N THR A 82 -11.85 12.38 10.58
CA THR A 82 -10.82 12.73 9.59
C THR A 82 -9.93 11.54 9.31
N LEU A 83 -9.49 10.82 10.34
CA LEU A 83 -8.71 9.59 10.18
C LEU A 83 -9.44 8.53 9.35
N TRP A 84 -10.73 8.28 9.61
CA TRP A 84 -11.53 7.36 8.80
C TRP A 84 -11.64 7.81 7.33
N SER A 85 -11.82 9.11 7.09
CA SER A 85 -11.84 9.68 5.75
C SER A 85 -10.50 9.48 5.02
N ASP A 86 -9.39 9.72 5.73
CA ASP A 86 -8.04 9.56 5.21
C ASP A 86 -7.72 8.09 4.89
N VAL A 87 -8.05 7.17 5.81
CA VAL A 87 -7.92 5.72 5.60
C VAL A 87 -8.79 5.27 4.42
N SER A 88 -10.02 5.75 4.31
CA SER A 88 -10.90 5.43 3.17
C SER A 88 -10.30 5.91 1.84
N THR A 89 -9.74 7.12 1.82
CA THR A 89 -9.07 7.68 0.65
C THR A 89 -7.86 6.83 0.23
N LEU A 90 -7.06 6.41 1.20
CA LEU A 90 -5.92 5.51 0.99
C LEU A 90 -6.35 4.18 0.37
N ILE A 91 -7.38 3.54 0.93
CA ILE A 91 -7.91 2.27 0.46
C ILE A 91 -8.43 2.41 -0.97
N ASN A 92 -9.22 3.46 -1.26
CA ASN A 92 -9.78 3.69 -2.59
C ASN A 92 -8.70 3.95 -3.64
N PHE A 93 -7.67 4.74 -3.29
CA PHE A 93 -6.53 4.95 -4.18
C PHE A 93 -5.76 3.66 -4.44
N SER A 94 -5.51 2.86 -3.40
CA SER A 94 -4.86 1.55 -3.53
C SER A 94 -5.64 0.62 -4.47
N MET A 95 -6.97 0.52 -4.28
CA MET A 95 -7.84 -0.25 -5.16
C MET A 95 -7.78 0.26 -6.61
N PHE A 96 -7.81 1.58 -6.81
CA PHE A 96 -7.67 2.18 -8.13
C PHE A 96 -6.36 1.78 -8.82
N ILE A 97 -5.22 1.86 -8.12
CA ILE A 97 -3.91 1.47 -8.67
C ILE A 97 -3.87 -0.02 -9.01
N ILE A 98 -4.45 -0.89 -8.19
CA ILE A 98 -4.53 -2.33 -8.45
C ILE A 98 -5.34 -2.59 -9.73
N TYR A 99 -6.53 -2.00 -9.85
CA TYR A 99 -7.35 -2.16 -11.05
C TYR A 99 -6.70 -1.56 -12.30
N PHE A 100 -6.05 -0.41 -12.16
CA PHE A 100 -5.32 0.23 -13.24
C PHE A 100 -4.16 -0.65 -13.72
N ALA A 101 -3.37 -1.22 -12.81
CA ALA A 101 -2.28 -2.14 -13.14
C ALA A 101 -2.80 -3.40 -13.83
N ALA A 102 -3.88 -4.01 -13.31
CA ALA A 102 -4.52 -5.15 -13.96
C ALA A 102 -5.01 -4.80 -15.38
N GLY A 103 -5.62 -3.63 -15.56
CA GLY A 103 -6.05 -3.11 -16.86
C GLY A 103 -4.89 -2.94 -17.84
N LEU A 104 -3.75 -2.38 -17.39
CA LEU A 104 -2.55 -2.24 -18.22
C LEU A 104 -1.98 -3.60 -18.64
N VAL A 105 -1.97 -4.59 -17.75
CA VAL A 105 -1.55 -5.96 -18.08
C VAL A 105 -2.47 -6.55 -19.15
N ILE A 106 -3.79 -6.44 -18.98
CA ILE A 106 -4.78 -6.92 -19.97
C ILE A 106 -4.58 -6.21 -21.32
N ALA A 107 -4.39 -4.90 -21.33
CA ALA A 107 -4.15 -4.12 -22.55
C ALA A 107 -2.86 -4.55 -23.27
N ALA A 108 -1.77 -4.77 -22.52
CA ALA A 108 -0.52 -5.27 -23.06
C ALA A 108 -0.67 -6.67 -23.69
N PHE A 109 -1.46 -7.55 -23.05
CA PHE A 109 -1.80 -8.85 -23.61
C PHE A 109 -2.66 -8.75 -24.86
N GLY A 110 -3.68 -7.89 -24.87
CA GLY A 110 -4.51 -7.64 -26.05
C GLY A 110 -3.70 -7.14 -27.24
N TYR A 111 -2.78 -6.20 -26.99
CA TYR A 111 -1.85 -5.71 -27.99
C TYR A 111 -0.92 -6.81 -28.53
N LEU A 112 -0.36 -7.63 -27.63
CA LEU A 112 0.53 -8.72 -28.03
C LEU A 112 -0.23 -9.81 -28.80
N TYR A 113 -1.47 -10.12 -28.43
CA TYR A 113 -2.33 -11.05 -29.14
C TYR A 113 -2.65 -10.56 -30.57
N PHE A 114 -2.86 -9.25 -30.75
CA PHE A 114 -3.09 -8.64 -32.05
C PHE A 114 -1.87 -8.78 -33.00
N ILE A 115 -0.65 -8.66 -32.46
CA ILE A 115 0.59 -8.72 -33.27
C ILE A 115 1.07 -10.16 -33.48
N ASP A 116 1.11 -10.96 -32.42
CA ASP A 116 1.59 -12.34 -32.45
C ASP A 116 0.78 -13.22 -31.48
N PRO A 117 -0.31 -13.83 -31.97
CA PRO A 117 -1.20 -14.64 -31.14
C PRO A 117 -0.50 -15.88 -30.57
N LYS A 118 0.50 -16.45 -31.27
CA LYS A 118 1.24 -17.63 -30.77
C LYS A 118 2.11 -17.26 -29.58
N LYS A 119 2.79 -16.12 -29.66
CA LYS A 119 3.58 -15.58 -28.54
C LYS A 119 2.70 -15.16 -27.36
N ALA A 120 1.50 -14.64 -27.63
CA ALA A 120 0.53 -14.30 -26.59
C ALA A 120 0.05 -15.52 -25.83
N ILE A 121 -0.37 -16.58 -26.52
CA ILE A 121 -0.81 -17.83 -25.90
C ILE A 121 0.32 -18.44 -25.05
N ARG A 122 1.56 -18.43 -25.53
CA ARG A 122 2.72 -18.92 -24.76
C ARG A 122 2.97 -18.10 -23.50
N SER A 123 2.81 -16.78 -23.56
CA SER A 123 2.97 -15.89 -22.41
C SER A 123 1.82 -16.07 -21.40
N LEU A 124 0.58 -16.25 -21.89
CA LEU A 124 -0.60 -16.51 -21.06
C LEU A 124 -0.50 -17.86 -20.36
N ALA A 125 0.03 -18.89 -21.01
CA ALA A 125 0.29 -20.19 -20.40
C ALA A 125 1.26 -20.08 -19.21
N GLY A 126 2.29 -19.24 -19.32
CA GLY A 126 3.20 -18.94 -18.20
C GLY A 126 2.49 -18.32 -17.00
N ILE A 127 1.59 -17.35 -17.25
CA ILE A 127 0.75 -16.75 -16.19
C ILE A 127 -0.24 -17.77 -15.61
N GLY A 128 -0.85 -18.61 -16.44
CA GLY A 128 -1.75 -19.67 -15.98
C GLY A 128 -1.06 -20.67 -15.05
N ILE A 129 0.14 -21.13 -15.42
CA ILE A 129 0.98 -21.99 -14.57
C ILE A 129 1.32 -21.28 -13.26
N PHE A 130 1.63 -19.98 -13.32
CA PHE A 130 1.90 -19.17 -12.15
C PHE A 130 0.70 -19.07 -11.20
N ILE A 131 -0.50 -18.83 -11.73
CA ILE A 131 -1.74 -18.78 -10.93
C ILE A 131 -2.04 -20.14 -10.30
N VAL A 132 -1.95 -21.23 -11.06
CA VAL A 132 -2.15 -22.59 -10.53
C VAL A 132 -1.14 -22.86 -9.41
N PHE A 133 0.12 -22.48 -9.60
CA PHE A 133 1.16 -22.61 -8.59
C PHE A 133 0.81 -21.81 -7.31
N MET A 134 0.37 -20.55 -7.44
CA MET A 134 -0.08 -19.74 -6.29
C MET A 134 -1.24 -20.39 -5.53
N VAL A 135 -2.22 -20.97 -6.25
CA VAL A 135 -3.34 -21.69 -5.64
C VAL A 135 -2.86 -22.94 -4.91
N LEU A 136 -1.91 -23.69 -5.49
CA LEU A 136 -1.32 -24.86 -4.83
C LEU A 136 -0.60 -24.44 -3.54
N VAL A 137 0.22 -23.39 -3.57
CA VAL A 137 0.88 -22.89 -2.36
C VAL A 137 -0.15 -22.47 -1.31
N TYR A 138 -1.24 -21.80 -1.71
CA TYR A 138 -2.30 -21.41 -0.80
C TYR A 138 -2.99 -22.61 -0.13
N VAL A 139 -3.31 -23.65 -0.91
CA VAL A 139 -3.99 -24.86 -0.42
C VAL A 139 -3.07 -25.72 0.45
N PHE A 140 -1.78 -25.81 0.09
CA PHE A 140 -0.79 -26.64 0.79
C PHE A 140 -0.03 -25.89 1.90
N SER A 141 -0.27 -24.59 2.08
CA SER A 141 0.27 -23.84 3.22
C SER A 141 -0.44 -24.26 4.51
N GLU A 142 -0.01 -25.37 5.10
CA GLU A 142 -0.39 -25.79 6.46
C GLU A 142 -0.01 -24.70 7.47
N GLY A 143 -0.97 -24.31 8.31
CA GLY A 143 -0.74 -23.38 9.40
C GLY A 143 -2.05 -23.08 10.13
N ASP A 144 -2.17 -23.55 11.36
CA ASP A 144 -3.35 -23.38 12.22
C ASP A 144 -3.45 -21.96 12.79
N SER A 145 -3.32 -20.96 11.93
CA SER A 145 -3.36 -19.54 12.27
C SER A 145 -4.23 -18.77 11.28
N GLY A 146 -4.84 -17.69 11.75
CA GLY A 146 -5.88 -16.93 11.06
C GLY A 146 -5.58 -16.57 9.59
N SER A 147 -6.63 -16.24 8.83
CA SER A 147 -6.63 -16.00 7.38
C SER A 147 -5.46 -15.16 6.87
N ASP A 148 -5.05 -14.15 7.65
CA ASP A 148 -4.06 -13.15 7.24
C ASP A 148 -2.64 -13.72 7.29
N MET A 149 -2.36 -14.60 8.26
CA MET A 149 -1.04 -15.23 8.42
C MET A 149 -0.83 -16.35 7.39
N LYS A 150 -1.91 -17.03 6.96
CA LYS A 150 -1.89 -17.96 5.83
C LYS A 150 -1.58 -17.27 4.51
N LEU A 151 -2.18 -16.11 4.24
CA LEU A 151 -1.92 -15.32 3.03
C LEU A 151 -0.48 -14.82 2.98
N ALA A 152 0.05 -14.31 4.10
CA ALA A 152 1.45 -13.87 4.20
C ALA A 152 2.44 -15.04 4.00
N SER A 153 2.20 -16.17 4.66
CA SER A 153 3.01 -17.39 4.49
C SER A 153 2.97 -17.91 3.05
N THR A 154 1.79 -17.90 2.43
CA THR A 154 1.59 -18.27 1.02
C THR A 154 2.40 -17.37 0.08
N ALA A 155 2.35 -16.05 0.28
CA ALA A 155 3.11 -15.10 -0.54
C ALA A 155 4.62 -15.29 -0.40
N ILE A 156 5.12 -15.54 0.81
CA ILE A 156 6.55 -15.79 1.09
C ILE A 156 7.00 -17.11 0.47
N ASN A 157 6.24 -18.19 0.65
CA ASN A 157 6.55 -19.50 0.08
C ASN A 157 6.54 -19.46 -1.45
N ALA A 158 5.53 -18.83 -2.04
CA ALA A 158 5.45 -18.69 -3.49
C ALA A 158 6.63 -17.87 -4.05
N THR A 159 6.97 -16.74 -3.41
CA THR A 159 8.11 -15.91 -3.80
C THR A 159 9.43 -16.68 -3.72
N THR A 160 9.62 -17.48 -2.66
CA THR A 160 10.82 -18.30 -2.46
C THR A 160 10.97 -19.37 -3.54
N VAL A 161 9.88 -20.07 -3.87
CA VAL A 161 9.91 -21.11 -4.91
C VAL A 161 10.10 -20.50 -6.31
N LEU A 162 9.43 -19.39 -6.62
CA LEU A 162 9.63 -18.68 -7.90
C LEU A 162 11.06 -18.20 -8.07
N THR A 163 11.63 -17.64 -7.00
CA THR A 163 13.01 -17.18 -7.00
C THR A 163 13.95 -18.35 -7.22
N SER A 164 13.68 -19.51 -6.61
CA SER A 164 14.44 -20.74 -6.81
C SER A 164 14.35 -21.26 -8.25
N ILE A 165 13.15 -21.29 -8.84
CA ILE A 165 12.93 -21.69 -10.24
C ILE A 165 13.62 -20.72 -11.20
N ALA A 166 13.55 -19.42 -10.93
CA ALA A 166 14.22 -18.40 -11.74
C ALA A 166 15.75 -18.53 -11.69
N ILE A 167 16.31 -18.79 -10.50
CA ILE A 167 17.74 -19.07 -10.32
C ILE A 167 18.14 -20.35 -11.07
N LEU A 168 17.38 -21.43 -10.95
CA LEU A 168 17.64 -22.69 -11.67
C LEU A 168 17.51 -22.52 -13.18
N GLY A 169 16.53 -21.75 -13.66
CA GLY A 169 16.37 -21.42 -15.08
C GLY A 169 17.51 -20.55 -15.60
N TRP A 170 18.05 -19.65 -14.79
CA TRP A 170 19.19 -18.81 -15.14
C TRP A 170 20.50 -19.60 -15.19
N ILE A 171 20.76 -20.45 -14.19
CA ILE A 171 21.92 -21.35 -14.15
C ILE A 171 21.82 -22.39 -15.29
N GLY A 172 20.67 -23.02 -15.48
CA GLY A 172 20.42 -24.01 -16.53
C GLY A 172 20.51 -23.41 -17.94
N GLY A 173 19.95 -22.22 -18.18
CA GLY A 173 20.05 -21.53 -19.47
C GLY A 173 21.48 -21.05 -19.78
N SER A 174 22.27 -20.75 -18.75
CA SER A 174 23.71 -20.45 -18.89
C SER A 174 24.52 -21.71 -19.23
N LEU A 175 24.27 -22.83 -18.54
CA LEU A 175 24.97 -24.10 -18.77
C LEU A 175 24.67 -24.74 -20.14
N VAL A 176 23.43 -24.61 -20.65
CA VAL A 176 23.06 -25.09 -21.99
C VAL A 176 23.84 -24.38 -23.11
N LYS A 177 24.32 -23.15 -22.87
CA LYS A 177 25.22 -22.45 -23.82
C LYS A 177 26.65 -22.99 -23.82
N PHE A 178 27.09 -23.71 -22.80
CA PHE A 178 28.43 -24.30 -22.71
C PHE A 178 28.49 -25.75 -23.21
N ILE A 179 27.32 -26.39 -23.41
CA ILE A 179 27.21 -27.78 -23.88
C ILE A 179 26.87 -27.83 -25.40
N LYS A 180 26.75 -26.67 -26.05
CA LYS A 180 26.53 -26.54 -27.50
C LYS A 180 27.75 -25.92 -28.16
#